data_AF-A0A1G2Z819-F1
#
_entry.id   AF-A0A1G2Z819-F1
#
_cell.length_a   1.000
_cell.length_b   1.000
_cell.length_c   1.000
_cell.angle_alpha   90.00
_cell.angle_beta   90.00
_cell.angle_gamma   90.00
#
_symmetry.space_group_name_H-M   'P 1'
#
loop_
_entity.id
_entity.type
_entity.pdbx_description
1 polymer ?
#
loop_
_entity_poly.entity_id
_entity_poly.type
_entity_poly.pdbx_seq_one_letter_code
_entity_poly.pdbx_strand_id
1 'polypeptide(L)'
;MDEYSQGWKDFFGNWPGDMPRRGVLVTSFDEQILFTGFLTSASFLLIERRAPDSVGGRMVMLPYDKISALKVTEVVKLKAFRAIGFEGALTHE
;
A
#
# COMPACT_ATOMS: atom_id res chain seq x y z
N MET A 1 17.80 5.84 -3.35
CA MET A 1 16.43 5.30 -3.48
C MET A 1 15.94 5.77 -4.84
N ASP A 2 15.44 4.89 -5.70
CA ASP A 2 14.86 5.31 -6.98
C ASP A 2 13.52 6.06 -6.77
N GLU A 3 13.05 6.72 -7.82
CA GLU A 3 11.84 7.58 -7.79
C GLU A 3 10.61 6.82 -7.28
N TYR A 4 10.41 5.57 -7.73
CA TYR A 4 9.26 4.76 -7.34
C TYR A 4 9.32 4.30 -5.89
N SER A 5 10.50 3.91 -5.41
CA SER A 5 10.73 3.55 -4.02
C SER A 5 10.46 4.72 -3.07
N GLN A 6 10.88 5.92 -3.47
CA GLN A 6 10.61 7.14 -2.72
C GLN A 6 9.12 7.50 -2.75
N GLY A 7 8.48 7.38 -3.91
CA GLY A 7 7.03 7.57 -4.06
C GLY A 7 6.22 6.63 -3.17
N TRP A 8 6.55 5.33 -3.11
CA TRP A 8 5.89 4.41 -2.20
C TRP A 8 6.11 4.75 -0.74
N LYS A 9 7.33 5.11 -0.35
CA LYS A 9 7.63 5.55 1.02
C LYS A 9 6.78 6.75 1.41
N ASP A 10 6.71 7.76 0.55
CA ASP A 10 5.95 8.98 0.81
C ASP A 10 4.45 8.70 0.86
N PHE A 11 3.95 7.82 -0.02
CA PHE A 11 2.55 7.40 -0.02
C PHE A 11 2.14 6.68 1.27
N PHE A 12 2.90 5.67 1.69
CA PHE A 12 2.60 4.95 2.94
C PHE A 12 2.86 5.81 4.19
N GLY A 13 3.83 6.72 4.14
CA GLY A 13 4.13 7.68 5.20
C GLY A 13 3.02 8.73 5.39
N ASN A 14 2.40 9.15 4.29
CA ASN A 14 1.32 10.15 4.26
C ASN A 14 -0.05 9.51 3.96
N TRP A 15 -0.25 8.28 4.43
CA TRP A 15 -1.48 7.53 4.16
C TRP A 15 -2.73 8.36 4.53
N PRO A 16 -3.71 8.52 3.62
CA PRO A 16 -4.88 9.36 3.90
C PRO A 16 -5.66 8.88 5.13
N GLY A 17 -5.98 9.79 6.06
CA GLY A 17 -6.68 9.43 7.31
C GLY A 17 -8.06 8.80 7.11
N ASP A 18 -8.76 9.18 6.04
CA ASP A 18 -10.08 8.64 5.67
C ASP A 18 -9.99 7.29 4.91
N MET A 19 -8.78 6.79 4.64
CA MET A 19 -8.57 5.53 3.93
C MET A 19 -8.23 4.41 4.93
N PRO A 20 -9.01 3.31 4.97
CA PRO A 20 -8.68 2.16 5.80
C PRO A 20 -7.27 1.64 5.49
N ARG A 21 -6.47 1.31 6.52
CA ARG A 21 -5.11 0.74 6.35
C ARG A 21 -5.17 -0.74 5.95
N ARG A 22 -5.94 -1.07 4.91
CA ARG A 22 -6.11 -2.41 4.35
C ARG A 22 -6.16 -2.36 2.84
N GLY A 23 -5.80 -3.47 2.21
CA GLY A 23 -5.81 -3.61 0.76
C GLY A 23 -5.04 -4.85 0.33
N VAL A 24 -4.60 -4.84 -0.92
CA VAL A 24 -3.70 -5.88 -1.47
C VAL A 24 -2.42 -5.23 -1.96
N LEU A 25 -1.29 -5.60 -1.37
CA LEU A 25 0.02 -5.21 -1.86
C LEU A 25 0.46 -6.21 -2.92
N VAL A 26 0.90 -5.73 -4.09
CA VAL A 26 1.49 -6.55 -5.14
C VAL A 26 2.98 -6.33 -5.14
N THR A 27 3.75 -7.40 -4.97
CA THR A 27 5.22 -7.32 -4.97
C THR A 27 5.80 -7.56 -6.36
N SER A 28 7.07 -7.22 -6.55
CA SER A 28 7.81 -7.53 -7.78
C SER A 28 7.98 -9.04 -8.06
N PHE A 29 7.60 -9.90 -7.11
CA PHE A 29 7.56 -11.35 -7.26
C PHE A 29 6.16 -11.88 -7.63
N ASP A 30 5.25 -10.98 -8.01
CA ASP A 30 3.83 -11.26 -8.27
C ASP A 30 3.08 -11.85 -7.06
N GLU A 31 3.61 -11.63 -5.85
CA GLU A 31 2.92 -11.99 -4.61
C GLU A 31 1.81 -10.97 -4.32
N GLN A 32 0.62 -11.46 -4.02
CA GLN A 32 -0.51 -10.65 -3.58
C GLN A 32 -0.74 -10.80 -2.08
N ILE A 33 -0.41 -9.76 -1.32
CA ILE A 33 -0.50 -9.75 0.14
C ILE A 33 -1.74 -8.98 0.56
N LEU A 34 -2.79 -9.69 0.95
CA LEU A 34 -3.94 -9.08 1.63
C LEU A 34 -3.50 -8.63 3.01
N PHE A 35 -3.65 -7.34 3.33
CA PHE A 35 -3.20 -6.77 4.60
C PHE A 35 -4.29 -6.03 5.36
N THR A 36 -4.13 -6.00 6.69
CA THR A 36 -5.02 -5.29 7.64
C THR A 36 -4.35 -4.16 8.40
N GLY A 37 -3.05 -3.99 8.22
CA GLY A 37 -2.27 -2.92 8.82
C GLY A 37 -0.87 -2.86 8.25
N PHE A 38 -0.17 -1.76 8.51
CA PHE A 38 1.24 -1.61 8.18
C PHE A 38 1.94 -0.58 9.07
N LEU A 39 3.26 -0.72 9.16
CA LEU A 39 4.18 0.26 9.75
C LEU A 39 5.21 0.68 8.70
N THR A 40 5.63 1.95 8.77
CA THR A 40 6.62 2.53 7.87
C THR A 40 7.95 2.73 8.58
N SER A 41 9.03 2.72 7.80
CA SER A 41 10.38 3.05 8.27
C SER A 41 11.14 3.82 7.19
N ALA A 42 12.43 4.10 7.43
CA ALA A 42 13.25 4.81 6.45
C ALA A 42 13.39 4.06 5.11
N SER A 43 13.35 2.73 5.12
CA SER A 43 13.68 1.87 3.97
C SER A 43 12.72 0.70 3.74
N PHE A 44 11.95 0.31 4.76
CA PHE A 44 11.08 -0.85 4.73
C PHE A 44 9.63 -0.51 5.10
N LEU A 45 8.72 -1.26 4.50
CA LEU A 45 7.33 -1.38 4.90
C LEU A 45 7.16 -2.70 5.66
N LEU A 46 6.56 -2.67 6.85
CA LEU A 46 6.11 -3.86 7.55
C LEU A 46 4.61 -3.98 7.37
N ILE A 47 4.15 -5.09 6.81
CA ILE A 47 2.75 -5.40 6.53
C ILE A 47 2.24 -6.45 7.51
N GLU A 48 1.07 -6.22 8.09
CA GLU A 48 0.29 -7.25 8.78
C GLU A 48 -0.62 -7.96 7.77
N ARG A 49 -0.39 -9.25 7.54
CA ARG A 49 -1.21 -10.05 6.63
C ARG A 49 -2.58 -10.31 7.26
N ARG A 50 -3.65 -10.21 6.47
CA ARG A 50 -5.01 -10.55 6.90
C ARG A 50 -5.14 -12.02 7.32
N ALA A 51 -4.39 -12.90 6.66
CA ALA A 51 -4.29 -14.32 6.96
C ALA A 51 -2.82 -14.77 6.83
N PRO A 52 -2.38 -15.80 7.58
CA PRO A 52 -1.05 -16.35 7.42
C PRO A 52 -0.81 -16.87 6.00
N ASP A 53 0.43 -16.83 5.53
CA ASP A 53 0.83 -17.52 4.29
C ASP A 53 1.00 -19.04 4.47
N SER A 54 1.46 -19.72 3.41
CA SER A 54 1.69 -21.16 3.39
C SER A 54 2.74 -21.65 4.41
N VAL A 55 3.60 -20.77 4.92
CA VAL A 55 4.59 -21.09 5.96
C VAL A 55 4.18 -20.56 7.34
N GLY A 56 2.96 -20.00 7.47
CA GLY A 56 2.44 -19.45 8.72
C GLY A 56 2.91 -18.02 9.03
N GLY A 57 3.55 -17.34 8.08
CA GLY A 57 3.98 -15.95 8.20
C GLY A 57 2.78 -15.01 8.34
N ARG A 58 2.74 -14.22 9.41
CA ARG A 58 1.66 -13.25 9.69
C ARG A 58 2.04 -11.81 9.38
N MET A 59 3.33 -11.55 9.26
CA MET A 59 3.87 -10.24 8.93
C MET A 59 4.88 -10.40 7.79
N VAL A 60 4.96 -9.40 6.92
CA VAL A 60 5.94 -9.35 5.84
C VAL A 60 6.66 -8.01 5.93
N MET A 61 7.99 -8.05 6.01
CA MET A 61 8.83 -6.87 5.88
C MET A 61 9.43 -6.87 4.49
N LEU A 62 9.24 -5.78 3.74
CA LEU A 62 9.79 -5.64 2.39
C LEU A 62 10.29 -4.22 2.15
N PRO A 63 11.37 -4.06 1.36
CA PRO A 63 11.82 -2.73 0.97
C PRO A 63 10.85 -2.12 -0.06
N TYR A 64 10.78 -0.78 -0.08
CA TYR A 64 9.84 -0.06 -0.93
C TYR A 64 10.05 -0.33 -2.43
N ASP A 65 11.27 -0.68 -2.85
CA ASP A 65 11.64 -1.02 -4.24
C ASP A 65 11.06 -2.36 -4.72
N LYS A 66 10.44 -3.15 -3.83
CA LYS A 66 9.76 -4.41 -4.17
C LYS A 66 8.25 -4.26 -4.31
N ILE A 67 7.72 -3.05 -4.19
CA ILE A 67 6.30 -2.79 -4.35
C ILE A 67 6.01 -2.45 -5.82
N SER A 68 5.16 -3.26 -6.45
CA SER A 68 4.73 -3.05 -7.83
C SER A 68 3.37 -2.37 -7.91
N ALA A 69 2.45 -2.67 -7.00
CA ALA A 69 1.14 -2.03 -6.95
C ALA A 69 0.48 -2.11 -5.58
N LEU A 70 -0.53 -1.28 -5.39
CA LEU A 70 -1.48 -1.35 -4.29
C LEU A 70 -2.90 -1.41 -4.87
N LYS A 71 -3.65 -2.45 -4.51
CA LYS A 71 -5.09 -2.54 -4.82
C LYS A 71 -5.89 -2.07 -3.62
N VAL A 72 -6.76 -1.10 -3.84
CA VAL A 72 -7.71 -0.60 -2.85
C VAL A 72 -8.97 -1.45 -2.93
N THR A 73 -9.27 -2.18 -1.86
CA THR A 73 -10.41 -3.11 -1.81
C THR A 73 -11.69 -2.47 -1.24
N GLU A 74 -11.59 -1.21 -0.82
CA GLU A 74 -12.66 -0.48 -0.15
C GLU A 74 -13.15 0.67 -1.03
N VAL A 75 -14.40 1.08 -0.81
CA VAL A 75 -14.94 2.29 -1.42
C VAL A 75 -14.31 3.50 -0.74
N VAL A 76 -13.33 4.12 -1.39
CA VAL A 76 -12.63 5.31 -0.89
C VAL A 76 -13.06 6.53 -1.70
N LYS A 77 -13.40 7.63 -1.01
CA LYS A 77 -13.79 8.89 -1.66
C LYS A 77 -12.60 9.50 -2.40
N LEU A 78 -12.84 10.04 -3.60
CA LEU A 78 -11.80 10.68 -4.43
C LEU A 78 -11.00 11.77 -3.73
N LYS A 79 -11.62 12.49 -2.78
CA LYS A 79 -10.92 13.51 -1.96
C LYS A 79 -9.68 12.96 -1.25
N ALA A 80 -9.65 11.67 -0.89
CA ALA A 80 -8.52 11.05 -0.21
C ALA A 80 -7.31 10.91 -1.14
N PHE A 81 -7.53 10.55 -2.41
CA PHE A 81 -6.47 10.48 -3.43
C PHE A 81 -6.02 11.87 -3.89
N ARG A 82 -6.95 12.83 -4.02
CA ARG A 82 -6.60 14.22 -4.35
C ARG A 82 -5.72 14.86 -3.28
N ALA A 83 -5.96 14.55 -1.99
CA ALA A 83 -5.16 15.07 -0.88
C ALA A 83 -3.68 14.65 -0.92
N ILE A 84 -3.34 13.62 -1.72
CA ILE A 84 -1.98 13.10 -1.89
C ILE A 84 -1.48 13.26 -3.34
N GLY A 85 -2.08 14.18 -4.11
CA GLY A 85 -1.55 14.63 -5.41
C GLY A 85 -2.09 13.91 -6.65
N PHE A 86 -3.11 13.05 -6.52
CA PHE A 86 -3.76 12.49 -7.71
C PHE A 86 -4.69 13.54 -8.36
N GLU A 87 -4.54 13.73 -9.67
CA GLU A 87 -5.33 14.67 -10.46
C GLU A 87 -6.31 13.94 -11.41
N GLY A 88 -7.34 14.65 -11.88
CA GLY A 88 -8.33 14.15 -12.84
C GLY A 88 -9.69 13.75 -12.25
N ALA A 89 -10.48 13.10 -13.09
CA ALA A 89 -11.84 12.61 -12.79
C ALA A 89 -11.96 11.13 -13.20
N LEU A 90 -12.69 10.35 -12.41
CA LEU A 90 -13.08 8.99 -12.79
C LEU A 90 -14.36 9.05 -13.62
N THR A 91 -14.51 8.12 -14.57
CA THR A 91 -15.61 8.13 -15.56
C THR A 91 -17.00 7.82 -14.99
N HIS A 92 -17.11 7.56 -13.70
CA HIS A 92 -18.35 7.22 -13.00
C HIS A 92 -18.43 8.06 -11.71
N GLU A 93 -18.71 9.35 -11.84
CA GLU A 93 -19.30 10.18 -10.78
C GLU A 93 -20.83 10.21 -10.95
#